data_AF-A0AAU5K5R7-F1
#
_entry.id   AF-A0AAU5K5R7-F1
#
_cell.length_a   1.000
_cell.length_b   1.000
_cell.length_c   1.000
_cell.angle_alpha   90.00
_cell.angle_beta   90.00
_cell.angle_gamma   90.00
#
_symmetry.space_group_name_H-M   'P 1'
#
loop_
_entity.id
_entity.type
_entity.pdbx_description
1 polymer ?
#
loop_
_entity_poly.entity_id
_entity_poly.type
_entity_poly.pdbx_seq_one_letter_code
_entity_poly.pdbx_strand_id
1 'polypeptide(L)'
;MLAARTVRQAGELPDEALLERFFADWAVWDWRRPVELVPGGTEFAAWGSGTGPLTVLTATHPVRSCTEQVGVGLLDLLAEELYRGWELLTAAVPGELCAEAPMHRRHAAWAVLTVRQYDGEDFADTVGRVRGRLRALLGSLAEEAPRVHAWPRPFESGPPVTRYAIGLGPVPPDRERLAELAERWTRGLVGVSVEWAEGGAVPTLS
;
A
#
# COMPACT_ATOMS: atom_id res chain seq x y z
N MET A 1 1.32 -15.56 -4.91
CA MET A 1 0.09 -15.82 -5.71
C MET A 1 0.23 -15.37 -7.15
N LEU A 2 0.47 -14.07 -7.41
CA LEU A 2 0.67 -13.56 -8.77
C LEU A 2 1.82 -14.27 -9.51
N ALA A 3 3.01 -14.32 -8.90
CA ALA A 3 4.18 -15.00 -9.48
C ALA A 3 3.93 -16.50 -9.73
N ALA A 4 3.31 -17.20 -8.77
CA ALA A 4 2.96 -18.62 -8.91
C ALA A 4 1.99 -18.86 -10.07
N ARG A 5 1.04 -17.95 -10.29
CA ARG A 5 0.13 -18.00 -11.43
C ARG A 5 0.89 -17.75 -12.74
N THR A 6 1.77 -16.75 -12.80
CA THR A 6 2.62 -16.46 -13.98
C THR A 6 3.44 -17.69 -14.37
N VAL A 7 4.22 -18.26 -13.43
CA VAL A 7 5.05 -19.45 -13.68
C VAL A 7 4.21 -20.59 -14.24
N ARG A 8 3.07 -20.89 -13.62
CA ARG A 8 2.25 -22.01 -14.07
C ARG A 8 1.57 -21.77 -15.42
N GLN A 9 1.25 -20.52 -15.77
CA GLN A 9 0.70 -20.18 -17.09
C GLN A 9 1.77 -20.08 -18.18
N ALA A 10 3.02 -19.87 -17.78
CA ALA A 10 4.12 -19.66 -18.70
C ALA A 10 4.78 -20.96 -19.19
N GLY A 11 4.73 -22.03 -18.40
CA GLY A 11 5.49 -23.24 -18.69
C GLY A 11 6.98 -23.03 -18.40
N GLU A 12 7.85 -23.74 -19.12
CA GLU A 12 9.30 -23.58 -18.99
C GLU A 12 9.77 -22.39 -19.82
N LEU A 13 10.00 -21.25 -19.14
CA LEU A 13 10.66 -20.08 -19.69
C LEU A 13 11.92 -19.78 -18.85
N PRO A 14 12.95 -19.15 -19.44
CA PRO A 14 14.06 -18.63 -18.66
C PRO A 14 13.60 -17.51 -17.71
N ASP A 15 14.34 -17.30 -16.62
CA ASP A 15 13.96 -16.38 -15.53
C ASP A 15 13.67 -14.95 -16.00
N GLU A 16 14.46 -14.42 -16.93
CA GLU A 16 14.26 -13.06 -17.47
C GLU A 16 12.93 -12.95 -18.25
N ALA A 17 12.61 -13.96 -19.06
CA ALA A 17 11.34 -13.99 -19.80
C ALA A 17 10.14 -14.22 -18.87
N LEU A 18 10.31 -14.95 -17.77
CA LEU A 18 9.29 -15.08 -16.73
C LEU A 18 9.04 -13.73 -16.03
N LEU A 19 10.09 -12.97 -15.76
CA LEU A 19 10.00 -11.66 -15.12
C LEU A 19 9.32 -10.64 -16.05
N GLU A 20 9.73 -10.56 -17.31
CA GLU A 20 9.07 -9.71 -18.32
C GLU A 20 7.59 -10.05 -18.43
N ARG A 21 7.27 -11.33 -18.53
CA ARG A 21 5.89 -11.80 -18.60
C ARG A 21 5.09 -11.49 -17.34
N PHE A 22 5.70 -11.58 -16.16
CA PHE A 22 5.04 -11.18 -14.91
C PHE A 22 4.58 -9.72 -15.00
N PHE A 23 5.49 -8.80 -15.33
CA PHE A 23 5.12 -7.38 -15.41
C PHE A 23 4.13 -7.11 -16.54
N ALA A 24 4.32 -7.71 -17.72
CA ALA A 24 3.41 -7.55 -18.85
C ALA A 24 1.97 -8.01 -18.53
N ASP A 25 1.82 -9.23 -17.99
CA ASP A 25 0.50 -9.81 -17.70
C ASP A 25 -0.24 -9.02 -16.60
N TRP A 26 0.48 -8.57 -15.57
CA TRP A 26 -0.12 -7.88 -14.42
C TRP A 26 -0.34 -6.38 -14.66
N ALA A 27 0.46 -5.73 -15.51
CA ALA A 27 0.27 -4.33 -15.86
C ALA A 27 -1.06 -4.07 -16.60
N VAL A 28 -1.53 -5.04 -17.39
CA VAL A 28 -2.80 -4.94 -18.15
C VAL A 28 -3.94 -5.76 -17.55
N TRP A 29 -3.76 -6.31 -16.35
CA TRP A 29 -4.76 -7.17 -15.72
C TRP A 29 -6.04 -6.39 -15.39
N ASP A 30 -7.20 -6.98 -15.70
CA ASP A 30 -8.48 -6.46 -15.23
C ASP A 30 -8.64 -6.78 -13.74
N TRP A 31 -8.27 -5.84 -12.87
CA TRP A 31 -8.29 -5.99 -11.41
C TRP A 31 -9.66 -6.24 -10.78
N ARG A 32 -10.75 -6.04 -11.55
CA ARG A 32 -12.10 -6.47 -11.15
C ARG A 32 -12.23 -7.99 -11.14
N ARG A 33 -11.33 -8.71 -11.83
CA ARG A 33 -11.27 -10.17 -11.86
C ARG A 33 -10.38 -10.68 -10.72
N PRO A 34 -10.90 -11.57 -9.86
CA PRO A 34 -10.10 -12.22 -8.82
C PRO A 34 -8.88 -12.94 -9.38
N VAL A 35 -7.77 -12.84 -8.66
CA VAL A 35 -6.55 -13.59 -8.93
C VAL A 35 -6.60 -14.92 -8.18
N GLU A 36 -6.84 -15.98 -8.93
CA GLU A 36 -6.91 -17.35 -8.42
C GLU A 36 -5.66 -18.14 -8.81
N LEU A 37 -5.13 -18.93 -7.86
CA LEU A 37 -4.17 -19.95 -8.25
C LEU A 37 -4.87 -21.10 -8.94
N VAL A 38 -6.11 -21.56 -8.72
CA VAL A 38 -6.67 -22.68 -9.52
C VAL A 38 -8.02 -22.25 -10.10
N PRO A 39 -8.14 -22.05 -11.43
CA PRO A 39 -9.39 -21.60 -12.03
C PRO A 39 -10.52 -22.58 -11.75
N GLY A 40 -11.66 -22.08 -11.28
CA GLY A 40 -12.88 -22.87 -11.12
C GLY A 40 -12.94 -23.74 -9.86
N GLY A 41 -12.00 -23.58 -8.92
CA GLY A 41 -11.92 -24.38 -7.69
C GLY A 41 -12.79 -23.89 -6.52
N THR A 42 -13.57 -22.82 -6.68
CA THR A 42 -14.21 -22.16 -5.53
C THR A 42 -15.57 -21.56 -5.82
N GLU A 43 -16.58 -21.97 -5.04
CA GLU A 43 -17.86 -21.29 -4.81
C GLU A 43 -17.71 -19.92 -4.10
N PHE A 44 -16.57 -19.24 -4.26
CA PHE A 44 -16.32 -17.92 -3.64
C PHE A 44 -17.27 -16.86 -4.21
N ALA A 45 -17.81 -17.08 -5.41
CA ALA A 45 -18.83 -16.24 -6.03
C ALA A 45 -20.16 -16.18 -5.24
N ALA A 46 -20.44 -17.15 -4.36
CA ALA A 46 -21.69 -17.22 -3.59
C ALA A 46 -21.62 -16.52 -2.21
N TRP A 47 -20.42 -16.28 -1.68
CA TRP A 47 -20.20 -15.74 -0.33
C TRP A 47 -19.61 -14.34 -0.38
N GLY A 48 -20.37 -13.38 -0.95
CA GLY A 48 -19.99 -11.98 -0.94
C GLY A 48 -18.80 -11.70 -1.86
N SER A 49 -19.12 -11.32 -3.10
CA SER A 49 -18.22 -10.66 -4.05
C SER A 49 -17.10 -9.89 -3.36
N GLY A 50 -15.83 -10.16 -3.70
CA GLY A 50 -14.70 -9.36 -3.25
C GLY A 50 -15.00 -7.88 -3.46
N THR A 51 -15.28 -7.18 -2.37
CA THR A 51 -15.70 -5.77 -2.36
C THR A 51 -14.51 -4.81 -2.39
N GLY A 52 -13.29 -5.34 -2.37
CA GLY A 52 -12.06 -4.58 -2.49
C GLY A 52 -11.66 -4.36 -3.95
N PRO A 53 -10.89 -3.29 -4.24
CA PRO A 53 -10.42 -2.97 -5.58
C PRO A 53 -9.48 -4.03 -6.17
N LEU A 54 -8.83 -4.83 -5.31
CA LEU A 54 -7.96 -5.95 -5.67
C LEU A 54 -8.37 -7.18 -4.87
N THR A 55 -8.62 -8.30 -5.55
CA THR A 55 -8.90 -9.59 -4.89
C THR A 55 -7.90 -10.65 -5.31
N VAL A 56 -7.06 -11.10 -4.38
CA VAL A 56 -6.15 -12.25 -4.56
C VAL A 56 -6.57 -13.35 -3.59
N LEU A 57 -6.91 -14.51 -4.11
CA LEU A 57 -7.44 -15.62 -3.30
C LEU A 57 -6.32 -16.54 -2.80
N THR A 58 -6.45 -17.04 -1.57
CA THR A 58 -5.57 -18.11 -1.06
C THR A 58 -5.76 -19.40 -1.86
N ALA A 59 -4.71 -20.20 -1.98
CA ALA A 59 -4.74 -21.42 -2.80
C ALA A 59 -5.46 -22.61 -2.15
N THR A 60 -5.59 -22.63 -0.82
CA THR A 60 -6.08 -23.77 -0.04
C THR A 60 -7.36 -23.43 0.72
N HIS A 61 -8.23 -24.42 0.88
CA HIS A 61 -9.46 -24.28 1.66
C HIS A 61 -9.17 -24.08 3.16
N PRO A 62 -9.91 -23.20 3.86
CA PRO A 62 -10.94 -22.32 3.33
C PRO A 62 -10.33 -21.15 2.53
N VAL A 63 -10.82 -20.95 1.30
CA VAL A 63 -10.31 -19.89 0.44
C VAL A 63 -10.77 -18.53 0.95
N ARG A 64 -9.85 -17.57 0.99
CA ARG A 64 -10.04 -16.20 1.48
C ARG A 64 -9.31 -15.21 0.59
N SER A 65 -9.76 -13.96 0.60
CA SER A 65 -8.97 -12.89 0.01
C SER A 65 -7.78 -12.56 0.92
N CYS A 66 -6.57 -12.46 0.38
CA CYS A 66 -5.39 -12.00 1.11
C CYS A 66 -5.07 -10.51 0.85
N THR A 67 -5.95 -9.79 0.16
CA THR A 67 -5.79 -8.38 -0.22
C THR A 67 -6.92 -7.50 0.30
N GLU A 68 -7.67 -7.94 1.31
CA GLU A 68 -8.78 -7.18 1.91
C GLU A 68 -8.37 -5.82 2.49
N GLN A 69 -7.07 -5.59 2.69
CA GLN A 69 -6.48 -4.35 3.21
C GLN A 69 -6.12 -3.35 2.09
N VAL A 70 -6.22 -3.76 0.83
CA VAL A 70 -5.84 -2.92 -0.32
C VAL A 70 -6.99 -1.96 -0.65
N GLY A 71 -6.71 -0.66 -0.60
CA GLY A 71 -7.60 0.40 -1.06
C GLY A 71 -7.31 0.82 -2.50
N VAL A 72 -8.16 1.70 -3.06
CA VAL A 72 -8.07 2.12 -4.47
C VAL A 72 -6.73 2.81 -4.76
N GLY A 73 -6.30 3.73 -3.88
CA GLY A 73 -5.01 4.41 -4.05
C GLY A 73 -3.79 3.46 -4.06
N LEU A 74 -3.86 2.34 -3.34
CA LEU A 74 -2.79 1.31 -3.39
C LEU A 74 -2.87 0.48 -4.67
N LEU A 75 -4.07 0.23 -5.20
CA LEU A 75 -4.22 -0.43 -6.49
C LEU A 75 -3.64 0.43 -7.62
N ASP A 76 -3.95 1.73 -7.64
CA ASP A 76 -3.42 2.66 -8.64
C ASP A 76 -1.89 2.65 -8.62
N LEU A 77 -1.28 2.76 -7.42
CA LEU A 77 0.16 2.68 -7.26
C LEU A 77 0.73 1.33 -7.74
N LEU A 78 0.07 0.23 -7.40
CA LEU A 78 0.49 -1.10 -7.86
C LEU A 78 0.47 -1.21 -9.38
N ALA A 79 -0.58 -0.70 -10.03
CA ALA A 79 -0.70 -0.70 -11.48
C ALA A 79 0.38 0.17 -12.15
N GLU A 80 0.64 1.36 -11.60
CA GLU A 80 1.73 2.25 -12.06
C GLU A 80 3.10 1.57 -11.94
N GLU A 81 3.40 0.90 -10.81
CA GLU A 81 4.68 0.19 -10.63
C GLU A 81 4.81 -1.06 -11.51
N LEU A 82 3.73 -1.79 -11.74
CA LEU A 82 3.74 -2.94 -12.65
C LEU A 82 3.98 -2.50 -14.09
N TYR A 83 3.33 -1.42 -14.51
CA TYR A 83 3.54 -0.84 -15.84
C TYR A 83 4.97 -0.31 -16.00
N ARG A 84 5.49 0.45 -15.03
CA ARG A 84 6.88 0.91 -15.00
C ARG A 84 7.87 -0.25 -15.07
N GLY A 85 7.63 -1.33 -14.33
CA GLY A 85 8.49 -2.51 -14.36
C GLY A 85 8.53 -3.16 -15.75
N TRP A 86 7.37 -3.24 -16.43
CA TRP A 86 7.31 -3.70 -17.82
C TRP A 86 8.09 -2.79 -18.78
N GLU A 87 7.96 -1.46 -18.64
CA GLU A 87 8.72 -0.50 -19.47
C GLU A 87 10.24 -0.65 -19.28
N LEU A 88 10.71 -0.79 -18.04
CA LEU A 88 12.14 -0.95 -17.73
C LEU A 88 12.73 -2.24 -18.30
N LEU A 89 11.97 -3.35 -18.24
CA LEU A 89 12.39 -4.63 -18.82
C LEU A 89 12.39 -4.57 -20.35
N THR A 90 11.36 -3.96 -20.95
CA THR A 90 11.28 -3.76 -22.41
C THR A 90 12.41 -2.88 -22.92
N ALA A 91 12.82 -1.87 -22.13
CA ALA A 91 13.95 -0.99 -22.44
C ALA A 91 15.33 -1.62 -22.12
N ALA A 92 15.38 -2.88 -21.68
CA ALA A 92 16.59 -3.61 -21.30
C ALA A 92 17.45 -2.91 -20.23
N VAL A 93 16.80 -2.26 -19.26
CA VAL A 93 17.44 -1.63 -18.08
C VAL A 93 16.99 -2.27 -16.75
N PRO A 94 17.11 -3.61 -16.59
CA PRO A 94 16.59 -4.33 -15.42
C PRO A 94 17.21 -3.88 -14.09
N GLY A 95 18.43 -3.30 -14.11
CA GLY A 95 19.09 -2.77 -12.92
C GLY A 95 18.33 -1.64 -12.22
N GLU A 96 17.43 -0.95 -12.93
CA GLU A 96 16.60 0.12 -12.37
C GLU A 96 15.33 -0.39 -11.69
N LEU A 97 14.97 -1.68 -11.88
CA LEU A 97 13.75 -2.26 -11.29
C LEU A 97 13.78 -2.24 -9.76
N CYS A 98 14.97 -2.42 -9.19
CA CYS A 98 15.22 -2.39 -7.75
C CYS A 98 15.72 -1.03 -7.25
N ALA A 99 15.82 -0.02 -8.13
CA ALA A 99 16.23 1.31 -7.70
C ALA A 99 15.15 1.94 -6.82
N GLU A 100 15.57 2.60 -5.75
CA GLU A 100 14.65 3.30 -4.85
C GLU A 100 13.80 4.29 -5.64
N ALA A 101 12.48 4.08 -5.61
CA ALA A 101 11.55 5.05 -6.15
C ALA A 101 11.62 6.31 -5.28
N PRO A 102 11.83 7.52 -5.83
CA PRO A 102 11.85 8.73 -5.04
C PRO A 102 10.40 9.11 -4.66
N MET A 103 9.78 8.33 -3.78
CA MET A 103 8.37 8.41 -3.45
C MET A 103 7.99 9.79 -2.91
N HIS A 104 8.91 10.45 -2.19
CA HIS A 104 8.82 11.85 -1.75
C HIS A 104 8.42 12.82 -2.88
N ARG A 105 8.77 12.52 -4.14
CA ARG A 105 8.46 13.34 -5.33
C ARG A 105 7.09 13.05 -5.95
N ARG A 106 6.45 11.93 -5.60
CA ARG A 106 5.14 11.55 -6.17
C ARG A 106 3.96 12.25 -5.50
N HIS A 107 4.22 12.87 -4.34
CA HIS A 107 3.21 13.55 -3.55
C HIS A 107 3.53 15.02 -3.42
N ALA A 108 2.51 15.85 -3.58
CA ALA A 108 2.63 17.28 -3.29
C ALA A 108 2.79 17.51 -1.78
N ALA A 109 2.20 16.64 -0.95
CA ALA A 109 2.27 16.71 0.50
C ALA A 109 2.16 15.33 1.17
N TRP A 110 2.51 15.31 2.45
CA TRP A 110 2.55 14.14 3.31
C TRP A 110 1.82 14.39 4.62
N ALA A 111 1.20 13.35 5.16
CA ALA A 111 0.83 13.29 6.57
C ALA A 111 1.88 12.45 7.31
N VAL A 112 2.55 13.06 8.28
CA VAL A 112 3.54 12.40 9.14
C VAL A 112 2.86 12.00 10.44
N LEU A 113 2.61 10.70 10.59
CA LEU A 113 2.07 10.13 11.81
C LEU A 113 3.23 9.82 12.77
N THR A 114 3.26 10.50 13.90
CA THR A 114 4.28 10.31 14.94
C THR A 114 3.65 9.68 16.17
N VAL A 115 4.21 8.55 16.60
CA VAL A 115 3.92 7.88 17.87
C VAL A 115 5.10 8.13 18.80
N ARG A 116 4.86 8.79 19.93
CA ARG A 116 5.87 9.06 20.97
C ARG A 116 5.56 8.24 22.21
N GLN A 117 6.59 7.72 22.84
CA GLN A 117 6.51 7.12 24.16
C GLN A 117 5.98 8.15 25.16
N TYR A 118 5.10 7.71 26.05
CA TYR A 118 4.59 8.52 27.15
C TYR A 118 4.49 7.67 28.41
N ASP A 119 4.57 8.32 29.57
CA ASP A 119 4.48 7.64 30.85
C ASP A 119 3.06 7.12 31.08
N GLY A 120 2.91 5.80 31.23
CA GLY A 120 1.64 5.16 31.58
C GLY A 120 1.13 4.09 30.61
N GLU A 121 1.77 3.88 29.45
CA GLU A 121 1.47 2.76 28.55
C GLU A 121 2.75 2.23 27.91
N ASP A 122 2.79 0.92 27.60
CA ASP A 122 3.89 0.35 26.83
C ASP A 122 3.91 0.96 25.41
N PHE A 123 5.11 1.33 24.94
CA PHE A 123 5.29 1.92 23.63
C PHE A 123 4.84 0.97 22.50
N ALA A 124 5.10 -0.33 22.64
CA ALA A 124 4.70 -1.34 21.68
C ALA A 124 3.17 -1.48 21.61
N ASP A 125 2.47 -1.39 22.74
CA ASP A 125 1.01 -1.43 22.80
C ASP A 125 0.39 -0.22 22.07
N THR A 126 0.95 0.97 22.30
CA THR A 126 0.54 2.20 21.61
C THR A 126 0.75 2.09 20.10
N VAL A 127 1.91 1.60 19.67
CA VAL A 127 2.21 1.35 18.24
C VAL A 127 1.24 0.32 17.64
N GLY A 128 0.92 -0.75 18.37
CA GLY A 128 -0.07 -1.76 17.96
C GLY A 128 -1.45 -1.18 17.75
N ARG A 129 -1.93 -0.36 18.70
CA ARG A 129 -3.24 0.33 18.62
C ARG A 129 -3.28 1.31 17.43
N VAL A 130 -2.21 2.06 17.21
CA VAL A 130 -2.06 2.96 16.06
C VAL A 130 -2.15 2.19 14.75
N ARG A 131 -1.41 1.08 14.61
CA ARG A 131 -1.45 0.23 13.42
C ARG A 131 -2.86 -0.33 13.16
N GLY A 132 -3.57 -0.75 14.21
CA GLY A 132 -4.96 -1.22 14.11
C GLY A 132 -5.94 -0.13 13.64
N ARG A 133 -5.69 1.13 14.01
CA ARG A 133 -6.54 2.28 13.63
C ARG A 133 -6.13 2.98 12.34
N LEU A 134 -4.94 2.69 11.79
CA LEU A 134 -4.40 3.35 10.60
C LEU A 134 -5.33 3.18 9.39
N ARG A 135 -5.99 2.03 9.24
CA ARG A 135 -6.95 1.80 8.14
C ARG A 135 -8.11 2.79 8.17
N ALA A 136 -8.61 3.16 9.35
CA ALA A 136 -9.68 4.14 9.49
C ALA A 136 -9.21 5.54 9.07
N LEU A 137 -7.97 5.93 9.42
CA LEU A 137 -7.36 7.19 8.98
C LEU A 137 -7.23 7.24 7.45
N LEU A 138 -6.69 6.16 6.85
CA LEU A 138 -6.56 6.06 5.40
C LEU A 138 -7.92 6.13 4.69
N GLY A 139 -8.97 5.55 5.28
CA GLY A 139 -10.34 5.67 4.78
C GLY A 139 -10.81 7.13 4.73
N SER A 140 -10.69 7.85 5.84
CA SER A 140 -11.08 9.27 5.92
C SER A 140 -10.23 10.18 5.03
N LEU A 141 -8.95 9.88 4.87
CA LEU A 141 -8.09 10.63 3.95
C LEU A 141 -8.42 10.34 2.48
N ALA A 142 -8.83 9.11 2.14
CA ALA A 142 -9.17 8.73 0.78
C ALA A 142 -10.42 9.45 0.25
N GLU A 143 -11.32 9.88 1.14
CA GLU A 143 -12.48 10.70 0.79
C GLU A 143 -12.08 12.09 0.26
N GLU A 144 -10.95 12.63 0.71
CA GLU A 144 -10.43 13.96 0.34
C GLU A 144 -9.30 13.87 -0.71
N ALA A 145 -8.48 12.81 -0.64
CA ALA A 145 -7.32 12.56 -1.49
C ALA A 145 -7.35 11.11 -2.01
N PRO A 146 -7.92 10.87 -3.21
CA PRO A 146 -8.09 9.51 -3.74
C PRO A 146 -6.80 8.70 -3.91
N ARG A 147 -5.67 9.39 -4.13
CA ARG A 147 -4.34 8.79 -4.30
C ARG A 147 -3.55 8.73 -2.99
N VAL A 148 -4.24 8.70 -1.85
CA VAL A 148 -3.60 8.52 -0.54
C VAL A 148 -3.02 7.11 -0.42
N HIS A 149 -1.82 7.00 0.15
CA HIS A 149 -1.27 5.72 0.55
C HIS A 149 -0.31 5.85 1.73
N ALA A 150 -0.33 4.88 2.63
CA ALA A 150 0.67 4.76 3.67
C ALA A 150 1.93 4.10 3.12
N TRP A 151 3.09 4.60 3.54
CA TRP A 151 4.34 3.87 3.39
C TRP A 151 4.26 2.57 4.20
N PRO A 152 4.65 1.40 3.64
CA PRO A 152 4.44 0.11 4.27
C PRO A 152 5.28 -0.07 5.54
N ARG A 153 6.33 0.73 5.71
CA ARG A 153 7.19 0.71 6.89
C ARG A 153 7.26 2.09 7.53
N PRO A 154 7.46 2.17 8.84
CA PRO A 154 7.92 3.40 9.46
C PRO A 154 9.30 3.81 8.91
N PHE A 155 9.51 5.11 8.70
CA PHE A 155 10.82 5.64 8.29
C PHE A 155 11.71 6.00 9.50
N GLU A 156 11.13 5.99 10.69
CA GLU A 156 11.84 6.04 11.97
C GLU A 156 11.15 5.09 12.92
N SER A 157 11.91 4.20 13.57
CA SER A 157 11.37 3.12 14.41
C SER A 157 12.19 2.92 15.66
N GLY A 158 11.50 2.67 16.78
CA GLY A 158 12.10 2.35 18.07
C GLY A 158 11.74 3.37 19.16
N PRO A 159 11.94 3.05 20.45
CA PRO A 159 11.76 4.04 21.49
C PRO A 159 12.77 5.20 21.33
N PRO A 160 12.37 6.47 21.57
CA PRO A 160 11.06 6.88 22.08
C PRO A 160 10.05 7.27 20.99
N VAL A 161 10.37 7.11 19.70
CA VAL A 161 9.56 7.64 18.58
C VAL A 161 9.48 6.68 17.40
N THR A 162 8.27 6.49 16.88
CA THR A 162 8.04 5.84 15.59
C THR A 162 7.27 6.76 14.66
N ARG A 163 7.78 6.96 13.43
CA ARG A 163 7.18 7.83 12.41
C ARG A 163 6.81 7.06 11.16
N TYR A 164 5.58 7.31 10.70
CA TYR A 164 5.06 6.80 9.44
C TYR A 164 4.80 7.96 8.49
N ALA A 165 5.04 7.72 7.21
CA ALA A 165 4.71 8.65 6.13
C ALA A 165 3.44 8.16 5.42
N ILE A 166 2.52 9.08 5.16
CA ILE A 166 1.33 8.84 4.33
C ILE A 166 1.35 9.88 3.21
N GLY A 167 1.52 9.43 1.97
CA GLY A 167 1.48 10.31 0.81
C GLY A 167 0.04 10.76 0.57
N LEU A 168 -0.18 12.07 0.42
CA LEU A 168 -1.52 12.67 0.27
C LEU A 168 -1.92 12.90 -1.21
N GLY A 169 -1.22 12.23 -2.13
CA GLY A 169 -1.42 12.39 -3.57
C GLY A 169 -0.93 13.74 -4.14
N PRO A 170 -1.25 14.00 -5.43
CA PRO A 170 -0.90 15.25 -6.12
C PRO A 170 -1.83 16.43 -5.77
N VAL A 171 -3.05 16.15 -5.30
CA VAL A 171 -4.04 17.15 -4.87
C VAL A 171 -4.39 16.87 -3.40
N PRO A 172 -3.54 17.29 -2.45
CA PRO A 172 -3.73 16.99 -1.04
C PRO A 172 -4.75 17.93 -0.39
N PRO A 173 -5.40 17.51 0.71
CA PRO A 173 -6.09 18.45 1.58
C PRO A 173 -5.08 19.48 2.14
N ASP A 174 -5.58 20.67 2.46
CA ASP A 174 -4.78 21.67 3.14
C ASP A 174 -4.45 21.27 4.60
N ARG A 175 -3.61 22.08 5.23
CA ARG A 175 -3.11 21.83 6.59
C ARG A 175 -4.23 21.83 7.63
N GLU A 176 -5.22 22.69 7.47
CA GLU A 176 -6.34 22.84 8.41
C GLU A 176 -7.26 21.62 8.33
N ARG A 177 -7.60 21.20 7.10
CA ARG A 177 -8.43 20.03 6.87
C ARG A 177 -7.77 18.74 7.36
N LEU A 178 -6.46 18.58 7.16
CA LEU A 178 -5.73 17.44 7.71
C LEU A 178 -5.77 17.47 9.26
N ALA A 179 -5.61 18.64 9.88
CA ALA A 179 -5.65 18.78 11.33
C ALA A 179 -7.02 18.36 11.92
N GLU A 180 -8.13 18.74 11.28
CA GLU A 180 -9.48 18.34 11.70
C GLU A 180 -9.69 16.80 11.62
N LEU A 181 -9.19 16.18 10.56
CA LEU A 181 -9.25 14.72 10.39
C LEU A 181 -8.36 14.01 11.43
N ALA A 182 -7.16 14.54 11.62
CA ALA A 182 -6.19 14.05 12.59
C ALA A 182 -6.75 14.12 14.01
N GLU A 183 -7.31 15.24 14.44
CA GLU A 183 -7.84 15.41 15.80
C GLU A 183 -8.96 14.41 16.12
N ARG A 184 -9.90 14.21 15.18
CA ARG A 184 -10.96 13.21 15.33
C ARG A 184 -10.37 11.80 15.45
N TRP A 185 -9.35 11.50 14.65
CA TRP A 185 -8.73 10.17 14.63
C TRP A 185 -7.78 9.92 15.81
N THR A 186 -7.05 10.92 16.31
CA THR A 186 -6.12 10.78 17.45
C THR A 186 -6.83 10.78 18.80
N ARG A 187 -8.14 11.06 18.85
CA ARG A 187 -8.92 11.00 20.09
C ARG A 187 -8.75 9.66 20.81
N GLY A 188 -8.33 9.74 22.07
CA GLY A 188 -8.03 8.59 22.92
C GLY A 188 -6.68 7.91 22.65
N LEU A 189 -5.82 8.50 21.83
CA LEU A 189 -4.45 8.06 21.58
C LEU A 189 -3.47 9.08 22.18
N VAL A 190 -2.94 8.79 23.37
CA VAL A 190 -1.94 9.64 24.01
C VAL A 190 -0.59 9.45 23.30
N GLY A 191 0.19 10.53 23.16
CA GLY A 191 1.50 10.49 22.50
C GLY A 191 1.44 10.36 20.97
N VAL A 192 0.26 10.43 20.35
CA VAL A 192 0.09 10.29 18.90
C VAL A 192 -0.28 11.63 18.26
N SER A 193 0.39 11.96 17.16
CA SER A 193 0.16 13.19 16.40
C SER A 193 0.24 12.91 14.90
N VAL A 194 -0.48 13.69 14.09
CA VAL A 194 -0.40 13.67 12.63
C VAL A 194 -0.16 15.09 12.17
N GLU A 195 0.92 15.31 11.43
CA GLU A 195 1.35 16.63 10.98
C GLU A 195 1.41 16.68 9.44
N TRP A 196 1.07 17.83 8.87
CA TRP A 196 1.21 18.06 7.43
C TRP A 196 2.66 18.42 7.10
N ALA A 197 3.22 17.81 6.06
CA ALA A 197 4.58 18.05 5.59
C ALA A 197 4.63 18.25 4.07
N GLU A 198 5.47 19.17 3.60
CA GLU A 198 5.71 19.38 2.16
C GLU A 198 6.46 18.19 1.55
N GLY A 199 6.34 17.99 0.24
CA GLY A 199 7.00 16.90 -0.49
C GLY A 199 8.48 16.69 -0.18
N GLY A 200 9.23 17.77 0.10
CA GLY A 200 10.66 17.72 0.44
C GLY A 200 11.00 17.59 1.93
N ALA A 201 10.01 17.64 2.82
CA ALA A 201 10.23 17.59 4.27
C ALA A 201 10.25 16.16 4.84
N VAL A 202 9.77 15.17 4.08
CA VAL A 202 9.89 13.75 4.41
C VAL A 202 11.21 13.21 3.83
N PRO A 203 12.04 12.51 4.61
CA PRO A 203 13.30 11.95 4.10
C PRO A 203 13.05 11.01 2.93
N THR A 204 14.08 10.78 2.11
CA THR A 204 14.04 9.73 1.09
C THR A 204 13.69 8.41 1.78
N LEU A 205 12.53 7.86 1.43
CA LEU A 205 12.03 6.62 1.99
C LEU A 205 12.69 5.44 1.25
N SER A 206 13.74 4.87 1.85
CA SER A 206 14.43 3.65 1.40
C SER A 206 13.78 2.39 1.97
#